data_AF-A0A7L0HWE2-F1
#
_entry.id   AF-A0A7L0HWE2-F1
#
_cell.length_a   1.000
_cell.length_b   1.000
_cell.length_c   1.000
_cell.angle_alpha   90.00
_cell.angle_beta   90.00
_cell.angle_gamma   90.00
#
_symmetry.space_group_name_H-M   'P 1'
#
loop_
_entity.id
_entity.type
_entity.pdbx_description
1 polymer ?
#
loop_
_entity_poly.entity_id
_entity_poly.type
_entity_poly.pdbx_seq_one_letter_code
_entity_poly.pdbx_strand_id
1 'polypeptide(L)'
;QRMEQMLSAFQCDLSSISSEIRTLQEQSVAMNLRLKNRRAVRLQLGQLLDELVVPAAMISTILEAPVTEPEFLEQLQELNGKINSVKEQAFRETVACADVQHVLEKLKIKAVTKIREFVLQKIYSFRKPMTNYQIPQNALLKYRFFYQFLLGNERTVAQELREQYVDTMSKIYLSYFKSYTSRLMKIQYEEVAEKDDLMGVEDTAKKDILGLCVGMMRMGRVRGGDWGHLVITLTPVIARVYWDTLLEILWPRFEHILELNIQSIQSTDPQKLGFLDTRPHYITRRYAEFSSAIVSINQTFPNEKTHALLGQLQVEVENFVLRVAAEFSSRKEQLIFLINNYDMMLGVLMERAVEESKEVEGFQQLLSARTQEFIEEILSPPFGGMIAFVKEAEALLEKGQLERLRGEEGK
;
A
#
# COMPACT_ATOMS: atom_id res chain seq x y z
N GLN A 1 -93.25 43.27 49.85
CA GLN A 1 -93.29 42.16 50.81
C GLN A 1 -93.49 40.76 50.19
N ARG A 2 -94.68 40.33 49.73
CA ARG A 2 -94.82 38.95 49.15
C ARG A 2 -93.96 38.68 47.91
N MET A 3 -93.83 39.66 47.02
CA MET A 3 -93.06 39.55 45.79
C MET A 3 -91.53 39.57 46.06
N GLU A 4 -91.08 40.30 47.08
CA GLU A 4 -89.67 40.28 47.52
C GLU A 4 -89.28 38.95 48.15
N GLN A 5 -90.17 38.33 48.94
CA GLN A 5 -89.92 36.99 49.50
C GLN A 5 -89.82 35.93 48.41
N MET A 6 -90.67 36.01 47.37
CA MET A 6 -90.62 35.10 46.23
C MET A 6 -89.34 35.29 45.41
N LEU A 7 -88.94 36.54 45.14
CA LEU A 7 -87.69 36.86 44.44
C LEU A 7 -86.44 36.46 45.26
N SER A 8 -86.48 36.63 46.58
CA SER A 8 -85.42 36.20 47.49
C SER A 8 -85.31 34.67 47.55
N ALA A 9 -86.42 33.93 47.53
CA ALA A 9 -86.43 32.47 47.44
C ALA A 9 -85.83 32.01 46.10
N PHE A 10 -86.26 32.58 44.97
CA PHE A 10 -85.67 32.30 43.66
C PHE A 10 -84.18 32.64 43.59
N GLN A 11 -83.75 33.74 44.22
CA GLN A 11 -82.34 34.10 44.31
C GLN A 11 -81.53 33.10 45.14
N CYS A 12 -82.08 32.63 46.27
CA CYS A 12 -81.48 31.57 47.08
C CYS A 12 -81.39 30.23 46.32
N ASP A 13 -82.44 29.85 45.59
CA ASP A 13 -82.46 28.62 44.80
C ASP A 13 -81.46 28.68 43.64
N LEU A 14 -81.38 29.81 42.93
CA LEU A 14 -80.35 30.05 41.91
C LEU A 14 -78.93 30.03 42.48
N SER A 15 -78.73 30.58 43.68
CA SER A 15 -77.45 30.55 44.37
C SER A 15 -77.09 29.13 44.82
N SER A 16 -78.06 28.34 45.28
CA SER A 16 -77.88 26.93 45.67
C SER A 16 -77.51 26.09 44.45
N ILE A 17 -78.28 26.20 43.36
CA ILE A 17 -78.02 25.50 42.10
C ILE A 17 -76.67 25.93 41.51
N SER A 18 -76.33 27.23 41.56
CA SER A 18 -75.03 27.71 41.11
C SER A 18 -73.89 27.14 41.95
N SER A 19 -74.08 27.00 43.26
CA SER A 19 -73.09 26.36 44.15
C SER A 19 -72.95 24.86 43.87
N GLU A 20 -74.06 24.15 43.63
CA GLU A 20 -74.04 22.73 43.28
C GLU A 20 -73.36 22.51 41.92
N ILE A 21 -73.68 23.32 40.91
CA ILE A 21 -72.99 23.31 39.61
C ILE A 21 -71.49 23.57 39.80
N ARG A 22 -71.11 24.53 40.66
CA ARG A 22 -69.71 24.82 40.95
C ARG A 22 -69.01 23.64 41.64
N THR A 23 -69.64 23.00 42.62
CA THR A 23 -69.07 21.82 43.29
C THR A 23 -68.95 20.62 42.35
N LEU A 24 -69.94 20.36 41.50
CA LEU A 24 -69.88 19.32 40.46
C LEU A 24 -68.78 19.62 39.43
N GLN A 25 -68.62 20.89 39.06
CA GLN A 25 -67.57 21.33 38.15
C GLN A 25 -66.18 21.14 38.77
N GLU A 26 -66.00 21.51 40.04
CA GLU A 26 -64.77 21.28 40.80
C GLU A 26 -64.45 19.78 40.94
N GLN A 27 -65.45 18.94 41.24
CA GLN A 27 -65.29 17.48 41.29
C GLN A 27 -64.93 16.88 39.93
N SER A 28 -65.56 17.34 38.84
CA SER A 28 -65.26 16.91 37.47
C SER A 28 -63.83 17.27 37.06
N VAL A 29 -63.37 18.48 37.42
CA VAL A 29 -61.98 18.91 37.19
C VAL A 29 -61.00 18.06 38.01
N ALA A 30 -61.29 17.82 39.28
CA ALA A 30 -60.46 16.97 40.14
C ALA A 30 -60.38 15.53 39.64
N MET A 31 -61.49 14.96 39.16
CA MET A 31 -61.54 13.62 38.58
C MET A 31 -60.75 13.53 37.27
N ASN A 32 -60.87 14.54 36.40
CA ASN A 32 -60.08 14.63 35.18
C ASN A 32 -58.58 14.74 35.48
N LEU A 33 -58.19 15.49 36.51
CA LEU A 33 -56.80 15.62 36.91
C LEU A 33 -56.23 14.30 37.44
N ARG A 34 -56.99 13.57 38.27
CA ARG A 34 -56.62 12.21 38.71
C ARG A 34 -56.49 11.24 37.54
N LEU A 35 -57.38 11.32 36.56
CA LEU A 35 -57.35 10.46 35.37
C LEU A 35 -56.13 10.77 34.48
N LYS A 36 -55.79 12.04 34.29
CA LYS A 36 -54.54 12.46 33.61
C LYS A 36 -53.31 11.94 34.35
N ASN A 37 -53.25 12.09 35.67
CA ASN A 37 -52.13 11.60 36.48
C ASN A 37 -51.99 10.07 36.37
N ARG A 38 -53.09 9.31 36.43
CA ARG A 38 -53.05 7.85 36.25
C ARG A 38 -52.61 7.44 34.85
N ARG A 39 -53.03 8.16 33.80
CA ARG A 39 -52.57 7.90 32.42
C ARG A 39 -51.07 8.18 32.27
N ALA A 40 -50.58 9.27 32.84
CA ALA A 40 -49.15 9.62 32.81
C ALA A 40 -48.30 8.56 33.52
N VAL A 41 -48.71 8.12 34.71
CA VAL A 41 -48.03 7.05 35.46
C VAL A 41 -48.10 5.71 34.73
N ARG A 42 -49.25 5.36 34.14
CA ARG A 42 -49.38 4.13 33.34
C ARG A 42 -48.45 4.12 32.14
N LEU A 43 -48.25 5.26 31.47
CA LEU A 43 -47.33 5.36 30.34
C LEU A 43 -45.88 5.10 30.77
N GLN A 44 -45.47 5.71 31.88
CA GLN A 44 -44.12 5.55 32.44
C GLN A 44 -43.87 4.12 32.95
N LEU A 45 -44.85 3.52 33.63
CA LEU A 45 -44.77 2.13 34.07
C LEU A 45 -44.78 1.14 32.90
N GLY A 46 -45.56 1.43 31.85
CA GLY A 46 -45.59 0.62 30.63
C GLY A 46 -44.24 0.58 29.93
N GLN A 47 -43.60 1.74 29.76
CA GLN A 47 -42.25 1.84 29.17
C GLN A 47 -41.23 1.02 29.98
N LEU A 48 -41.26 1.12 31.30
CA LEU A 48 -40.35 0.36 32.16
C LEU A 48 -40.62 -1.15 32.13
N LEU A 49 -41.89 -1.56 32.01
CA LEU A 49 -42.28 -2.96 31.85
C LEU A 49 -41.83 -3.52 30.50
N ASP A 50 -41.99 -2.78 29.41
CA ASP A 50 -41.56 -3.20 28.07
C ASP A 50 -40.03 -3.37 27.99
N GLU A 51 -39.28 -2.54 28.71
CA GLU A 51 -37.81 -2.66 28.83
C GLU A 51 -37.36 -3.88 29.66
N LEU A 52 -38.14 -4.29 30.66
CA LEU A 52 -37.81 -5.41 31.55
C LEU A 52 -38.38 -6.77 31.10
N VAL A 53 -39.46 -6.78 30.31
CA VAL A 53 -40.11 -8.03 29.89
C VAL A 53 -39.27 -8.71 28.81
N VAL A 54 -38.92 -9.97 29.07
CA VAL A 54 -38.30 -10.87 28.10
C VAL A 54 -39.38 -11.78 27.52
N PRO A 55 -39.79 -11.61 26.24
CA PRO A 55 -40.77 -12.46 25.59
C PRO A 55 -40.32 -13.91 25.56
N ALA A 56 -41.23 -14.85 25.82
CA ALA A 56 -40.94 -16.28 25.72
C ALA A 56 -40.52 -16.69 24.28
N ALA A 57 -41.05 -16.01 23.27
CA ALA A 57 -40.65 -16.20 21.87
C ALA A 57 -39.14 -15.91 21.67
N MET A 58 -38.61 -14.85 22.28
CA MET A 58 -37.18 -14.51 22.22
C MET A 58 -36.32 -15.62 22.84
N ILE A 59 -36.76 -16.18 23.97
CA ILE A 59 -36.09 -17.30 24.63
C ILE A 59 -36.07 -18.53 23.71
N SER A 60 -37.21 -18.91 23.16
CA SER A 60 -37.33 -20.06 22.25
C SER A 60 -36.49 -19.88 20.99
N THR A 61 -36.52 -18.71 20.35
CA THR A 61 -35.72 -18.44 19.13
C THR A 61 -34.23 -18.46 19.42
N ILE A 62 -33.76 -17.90 20.55
CA ILE A 62 -32.33 -17.92 20.89
C ILE A 62 -31.86 -19.36 21.21
N LEU A 63 -32.71 -20.16 21.85
CA LEU A 63 -32.39 -21.56 22.16
C LEU A 63 -32.39 -22.44 20.91
N GLU A 64 -33.44 -22.38 20.10
CA GLU A 64 -33.74 -23.37 19.05
C GLU A 64 -33.30 -22.93 17.65
N ALA A 65 -33.36 -21.63 17.31
CA ALA A 65 -33.12 -21.19 15.95
C ALA A 65 -31.62 -21.26 15.56
N PRO A 66 -31.30 -21.62 14.31
CA PRO A 66 -29.93 -21.61 13.83
C PRO A 66 -29.41 -20.18 13.65
N VAL A 67 -28.12 -19.98 13.91
CA VAL A 67 -27.43 -18.67 13.88
C VAL A 67 -27.40 -18.03 12.47
N THR A 68 -27.82 -18.77 11.45
CA THR A 68 -27.87 -18.35 10.04
C THR A 68 -29.14 -17.60 9.66
N GLU A 69 -30.21 -17.67 10.47
CA GLU A 69 -31.49 -17.04 10.16
C GLU A 69 -31.51 -15.56 10.60
N PRO A 70 -32.19 -14.69 9.83
CA PRO A 70 -32.29 -13.26 10.15
C PRO A 70 -33.06 -13.02 11.47
N GLU A 71 -34.02 -13.89 11.77
CA GLU A 71 -34.81 -13.84 13.01
C GLU A 71 -33.91 -13.94 14.26
N PHE A 72 -32.85 -14.75 14.21
CA PHE A 72 -31.89 -14.84 15.31
C PHE A 72 -31.14 -13.52 15.51
N LEU A 73 -30.80 -12.80 14.43
CA LEU A 73 -30.07 -11.53 14.51
C LEU A 73 -30.95 -10.40 15.05
N GLU A 74 -32.22 -10.34 14.65
CA GLU A 74 -33.19 -9.38 15.18
C GLU A 74 -33.43 -9.62 16.69
N GLN A 75 -33.64 -10.87 17.09
CA GLN A 75 -33.81 -11.22 18.50
C GLN A 75 -32.54 -10.99 19.33
N LEU A 76 -31.35 -11.15 18.73
CA LEU A 76 -30.08 -10.82 19.38
C LEU A 76 -29.89 -9.31 19.58
N GLN A 77 -30.34 -8.47 18.64
CA GLN A 77 -30.35 -7.02 18.79
C GLN A 77 -31.27 -6.57 19.92
N GLU A 78 -32.48 -7.14 19.99
CA GLU A 78 -33.44 -6.86 21.06
C GLU A 78 -32.90 -7.31 22.42
N LEU A 79 -32.29 -8.50 22.50
CA LEU A 79 -31.61 -8.97 23.71
C LEU A 79 -30.49 -8.02 24.15
N ASN A 80 -29.67 -7.54 23.22
CA ASN A 80 -28.58 -6.62 23.53
C ASN A 80 -29.11 -5.27 24.05
N GLY A 81 -30.22 -4.78 23.49
CA GLY A 81 -30.93 -3.61 23.99
C GLY A 81 -31.39 -3.82 25.43
N LYS A 82 -32.07 -4.93 25.72
CA LYS A 82 -32.55 -5.27 27.07
C LYS A 82 -31.43 -5.46 28.07
N ILE A 83 -30.31 -6.07 27.68
CA ILE A 83 -29.12 -6.20 28.53
C ILE A 83 -28.58 -4.81 28.90
N ASN A 84 -28.55 -3.86 27.96
CA ASN A 84 -28.08 -2.50 28.24
C ASN A 84 -29.07 -1.73 29.11
N SER A 85 -30.38 -1.82 28.84
CA SER A 85 -31.44 -1.21 29.66
C SER A 85 -31.41 -1.73 31.10
N VAL A 86 -31.25 -3.04 31.30
CA VAL A 86 -31.12 -3.62 32.66
C VAL A 86 -29.83 -3.17 33.34
N LYS A 87 -28.71 -3.03 32.61
CA LYS A 87 -27.47 -2.45 33.17
C LYS A 87 -27.63 -0.99 33.59
N GLU A 88 -28.38 -0.19 32.84
CA GLU A 88 -28.68 1.21 33.20
C GLU A 88 -29.65 1.31 34.39
N GLN A 89 -30.64 0.42 34.45
CA GLN A 89 -31.64 0.38 35.51
C GLN A 89 -31.16 -0.34 36.79
N ALA A 90 -30.05 -1.08 36.73
CA ALA A 90 -29.46 -1.78 37.87
C ALA A 90 -29.17 -0.84 39.07
N PHE A 91 -29.04 0.46 38.82
CA PHE A 91 -28.88 1.49 39.86
C PHE A 91 -30.10 1.66 40.78
N ARG A 92 -31.28 1.12 40.40
CA ARG A 92 -32.53 1.27 41.17
C ARG A 92 -32.81 0.13 42.16
N GLU A 93 -31.94 -0.88 42.23
CA GLU A 93 -31.94 -1.98 43.23
C GLU A 93 -33.33 -2.59 43.53
N THR A 94 -34.09 -2.97 42.50
CA THR A 94 -35.38 -3.67 42.69
C THR A 94 -35.23 -5.19 42.52
N VAL A 95 -36.03 -5.96 43.28
CA VAL A 95 -36.01 -7.44 43.24
C VAL A 95 -36.35 -7.98 41.84
N ALA A 96 -37.28 -7.32 41.13
CA ALA A 96 -37.65 -7.69 39.77
C ALA A 96 -36.49 -7.54 38.76
N CYS A 97 -35.59 -6.56 38.96
CA CYS A 97 -34.40 -6.43 38.12
C CYS A 97 -33.42 -7.58 38.34
N ALA A 98 -33.25 -8.06 39.57
CA ALA A 98 -32.36 -9.19 39.87
C ALA A 98 -32.85 -10.50 39.23
N ASP A 99 -34.16 -10.76 39.27
CA ASP A 99 -34.75 -11.97 38.65
C ASP A 99 -34.60 -11.96 37.13
N VAL A 100 -34.88 -10.83 36.48
CA VAL A 100 -34.72 -10.66 35.02
C VAL A 100 -33.25 -10.71 34.62
N GLN A 101 -32.35 -10.10 35.40
CA GLN A 101 -30.90 -10.10 35.14
C GLN A 101 -30.34 -11.52 35.08
N HIS A 102 -30.75 -12.41 35.98
CA HIS A 102 -30.27 -13.79 35.98
C HIS A 102 -30.75 -14.59 34.73
N VAL A 103 -31.98 -14.34 34.27
CA VAL A 103 -32.49 -14.94 33.02
C VAL A 103 -31.75 -14.40 31.80
N LEU A 104 -31.53 -13.08 31.74
CA LEU A 104 -30.77 -12.44 30.67
C LEU A 104 -29.32 -12.92 30.61
N GLU A 105 -28.68 -13.11 31.76
CA GLU A 105 -27.31 -13.62 31.83
C GLU A 105 -27.20 -15.05 31.29
N LYS A 106 -28.17 -15.92 31.61
CA LYS A 106 -28.23 -17.28 31.04
C LYS A 106 -28.45 -17.27 29.52
N LEU A 107 -29.34 -16.41 29.04
CA LEU A 107 -29.58 -16.22 27.59
C LEU A 107 -28.33 -15.70 26.89
N LYS A 108 -27.64 -14.73 27.49
CA LYS A 108 -26.37 -14.18 27.02
C LYS A 108 -25.33 -15.29 26.86
N ILE A 109 -25.09 -16.11 27.90
CA ILE A 109 -24.13 -17.22 27.84
C ILE A 109 -24.46 -18.18 26.70
N LYS A 110 -25.74 -18.54 26.53
CA LYS A 110 -26.16 -19.47 25.48
C LYS A 110 -25.98 -18.86 24.07
N ALA A 111 -26.34 -17.59 23.89
CA ALA A 111 -26.15 -16.87 22.64
C ALA A 111 -24.66 -16.75 22.28
N VAL A 112 -23.82 -16.36 23.25
CA VAL A 112 -22.36 -16.27 23.09
C VAL A 112 -21.77 -17.62 22.68
N THR A 113 -22.21 -18.72 23.31
CA THR A 113 -21.73 -20.08 22.98
C THR A 113 -22.10 -20.47 21.54
N LYS A 114 -23.35 -20.24 21.11
CA LYS A 114 -23.79 -20.54 19.73
C LYS A 114 -23.04 -19.70 18.69
N ILE A 115 -22.86 -18.40 18.97
CA ILE A 115 -22.10 -17.51 18.09
C ILE A 115 -20.64 -17.96 17.99
N ARG A 116 -20.01 -18.30 19.13
CA ARG A 116 -18.62 -18.79 19.17
C ARG A 116 -18.47 -20.06 18.34
N GLU A 117 -19.34 -21.05 18.52
CA GLU A 117 -19.31 -22.29 17.73
C GLU A 117 -19.47 -22.03 16.23
N PHE A 118 -20.42 -21.19 15.85
CA PHE A 118 -20.65 -20.83 14.44
C PHE A 118 -19.44 -20.13 13.82
N VAL A 119 -18.89 -19.11 14.50
CA VAL A 119 -17.72 -18.37 14.00
C VAL A 119 -16.50 -19.27 13.93
N LEU A 120 -16.26 -20.12 14.93
CA LEU A 120 -15.17 -21.11 14.90
C LEU A 120 -15.33 -22.10 13.75
N GLN A 121 -16.54 -22.63 13.51
CA GLN A 121 -16.79 -23.51 12.36
C GLN A 121 -16.50 -22.81 11.03
N LYS A 122 -16.86 -21.53 10.89
CA LYS A 122 -16.50 -20.73 9.71
C LYS A 122 -14.98 -20.52 9.61
N ILE A 123 -14.30 -20.25 10.72
CA ILE A 123 -12.84 -20.12 10.77
C ILE A 123 -12.16 -21.43 10.36
N TYR A 124 -12.63 -22.57 10.85
CA TYR A 124 -12.10 -23.89 10.49
C TYR A 124 -12.37 -24.24 9.02
N SER A 125 -13.45 -23.73 8.43
CA SER A 125 -13.72 -23.96 7.00
C SER A 125 -12.64 -23.36 6.08
N PHE A 126 -11.92 -22.32 6.51
CA PHE A 126 -10.75 -21.79 5.80
C PHE A 126 -9.56 -22.75 5.74
N ARG A 127 -9.47 -23.74 6.63
CA ARG A 127 -8.37 -24.72 6.61
C ARG A 127 -8.46 -25.69 5.43
N LYS A 128 -9.59 -25.74 4.71
CA LYS A 128 -9.73 -26.61 3.53
C LYS A 128 -8.82 -26.10 2.40
N PRO A 129 -7.82 -26.89 1.97
CA PRO A 129 -6.91 -26.48 0.90
C PRO A 129 -7.69 -26.21 -0.40
N MET A 130 -7.20 -25.28 -1.23
CA MET A 130 -7.75 -24.87 -2.54
C MET A 130 -9.03 -24.01 -2.54
N THR A 131 -9.53 -23.53 -1.39
CA THR A 131 -10.68 -22.60 -1.38
C THR A 131 -10.18 -21.16 -1.52
N ASN A 132 -10.75 -20.36 -2.44
CA ASN A 132 -10.49 -18.92 -2.49
C ASN A 132 -10.90 -18.29 -1.15
N TYR A 133 -9.93 -17.93 -0.29
CA TYR A 133 -10.18 -17.41 1.06
C TYR A 133 -10.95 -16.08 1.06
N GLN A 134 -11.03 -15.37 -0.09
CA GLN A 134 -11.83 -14.16 -0.24
C GLN A 134 -13.34 -14.44 -0.15
N ILE A 135 -13.79 -15.61 -0.62
CA ILE A 135 -15.22 -15.96 -0.65
C ILE A 135 -15.76 -16.15 0.79
N PRO A 136 -15.13 -16.95 1.68
CA PRO A 136 -15.58 -17.04 3.06
C PRO A 136 -15.26 -15.79 3.91
N GLN A 137 -14.26 -14.96 3.56
CA GLN A 137 -14.04 -13.65 4.20
C GLN A 137 -15.22 -12.70 3.94
N ASN A 138 -15.69 -12.60 2.69
CA ASN A 138 -16.87 -11.80 2.34
C ASN A 138 -18.14 -12.32 3.02
N ALA A 139 -18.27 -13.63 3.21
CA ALA A 139 -19.36 -14.21 3.99
C ALA A 139 -19.30 -13.81 5.48
N LEU A 140 -18.10 -13.70 6.07
CA LEU A 140 -17.90 -13.28 7.46
C LEU A 140 -18.25 -11.81 7.70
N LEU A 141 -18.04 -10.93 6.71
CA LEU A 141 -18.42 -9.52 6.82
C LEU A 141 -19.92 -9.31 7.05
N LYS A 142 -20.77 -10.21 6.53
CA LYS A 142 -22.22 -10.20 6.77
C LYS A 142 -22.58 -10.42 8.24
N TYR A 143 -21.69 -11.02 9.01
CA TYR A 143 -21.88 -11.33 10.43
C TYR A 143 -21.17 -10.36 11.37
N ARG A 144 -20.86 -9.14 10.91
CA ARG A 144 -20.20 -8.08 11.71
C ARG A 144 -20.89 -7.84 13.07
N PHE A 145 -22.22 -7.92 13.11
CA PHE A 145 -22.99 -7.69 14.33
C PHE A 145 -22.68 -8.70 15.43
N PHE A 146 -22.38 -9.96 15.10
CA PHE A 146 -22.02 -10.98 16.09
C PHE A 146 -20.73 -10.61 16.84
N TYR A 147 -19.73 -10.09 16.14
CA TYR A 147 -18.49 -9.65 16.77
C TYR A 147 -18.70 -8.39 17.62
N GLN A 148 -19.56 -7.47 17.17
CA GLN A 148 -19.94 -6.28 17.96
C GLN A 148 -20.68 -6.67 19.26
N PHE A 149 -21.60 -7.63 19.19
CA PHE A 149 -22.31 -8.17 20.35
C PHE A 149 -21.35 -8.84 21.34
N LEU A 150 -20.38 -9.62 20.84
CA LEU A 150 -19.36 -10.26 21.68
C LEU A 150 -18.47 -9.22 22.36
N LEU A 151 -18.01 -8.18 21.65
CA LEU A 151 -17.19 -7.11 22.23
C LEU A 151 -17.89 -6.34 23.36
N GLY A 152 -19.22 -6.13 23.23
CA GLY A 152 -20.01 -5.40 24.23
C GLY A 152 -20.31 -6.19 25.50
N ASN A 153 -20.31 -7.53 25.41
CA ASN A 153 -20.72 -8.42 26.48
C ASN A 153 -19.57 -9.25 27.06
N GLU A 154 -18.83 -9.97 26.22
CA GLU A 154 -17.77 -10.91 26.60
C GLU A 154 -16.49 -10.69 25.77
N ARG A 155 -15.62 -9.80 26.26
CA ARG A 155 -14.38 -9.41 25.56
C ARG A 155 -13.38 -10.56 25.41
N THR A 156 -13.39 -11.51 26.34
CA THR A 156 -12.50 -12.69 26.35
C THR A 156 -12.77 -13.60 25.16
N VAL A 157 -14.04 -13.92 24.90
CA VAL A 157 -14.47 -14.74 23.75
C VAL A 157 -14.16 -14.02 22.43
N ALA A 158 -14.37 -12.70 22.37
CA ALA A 158 -14.03 -11.91 21.19
C ALA A 158 -12.52 -11.94 20.89
N GLN A 159 -11.67 -11.84 21.91
CA GLN A 159 -10.23 -11.92 21.78
C GLN A 159 -9.78 -13.32 21.31
N GLU A 160 -10.33 -14.38 21.89
CA GLU A 160 -10.07 -15.76 21.47
C GLU A 160 -10.38 -15.97 19.97
N LEU A 161 -11.57 -15.54 19.52
CA LEU A 161 -11.97 -15.66 18.11
C LEU A 161 -11.03 -14.91 17.17
N ARG A 162 -10.60 -13.70 17.57
CA ARG A 162 -9.64 -12.90 16.81
C ARG A 162 -8.30 -13.62 16.70
N GLU A 163 -7.77 -14.15 17.79
CA GLU A 163 -6.50 -14.87 17.82
C GLU A 163 -6.54 -16.14 16.96
N GLN A 164 -7.63 -16.92 17.06
CA GLN A 164 -7.83 -18.12 16.24
C GLN A 164 -7.92 -17.81 14.74
N TYR A 165 -8.58 -16.70 14.38
CA TYR A 165 -8.64 -16.22 13.00
C TYR A 165 -7.24 -15.81 12.50
N VAL A 166 -6.51 -15.01 13.28
CA VAL A 166 -5.16 -14.56 12.93
C VAL A 166 -4.21 -15.75 12.77
N ASP A 167 -4.21 -16.73 13.67
CA ASP A 167 -3.36 -17.92 13.57
C ASP A 167 -3.70 -18.77 12.34
N THR A 168 -4.99 -18.98 12.06
CA THR A 168 -5.42 -19.76 10.89
C THR A 168 -5.04 -19.07 9.58
N MET A 169 -5.30 -17.76 9.47
CA MET A 169 -4.91 -16.97 8.29
C MET A 169 -3.39 -16.94 8.12
N SER A 170 -2.66 -16.74 9.20
CA SER A 170 -1.19 -16.75 9.24
C SER A 170 -0.62 -18.04 8.66
N LYS A 171 -1.14 -19.20 9.06
CA LYS A 171 -0.72 -20.52 8.55
C LYS A 171 -1.03 -20.70 7.06
N ILE A 172 -2.20 -20.22 6.60
CA ILE A 172 -2.59 -20.27 5.19
C ILE A 172 -1.65 -19.43 4.34
N TYR A 173 -1.41 -18.17 4.72
CA TYR A 173 -0.47 -17.29 4.02
C TYR A 173 0.94 -17.89 3.99
N LEU A 174 1.43 -18.42 5.12
CA LEU A 174 2.73 -19.09 5.18
C LEU A 174 2.80 -20.28 4.20
N SER A 175 1.73 -21.08 4.08
CA SER A 175 1.69 -22.20 3.13
C SER A 175 1.75 -21.74 1.67
N TYR A 176 1.04 -20.66 1.32
CA TYR A 176 1.11 -20.09 -0.04
C TYR A 176 2.49 -19.52 -0.33
N PHE A 177 3.05 -18.77 0.61
CA PHE A 177 4.39 -18.23 0.52
C PHE A 177 5.45 -19.33 0.37
N LYS A 178 5.40 -20.39 1.20
CA LYS A 178 6.30 -21.54 1.06
C LYS A 178 6.16 -22.23 -0.29
N SER A 179 4.94 -22.43 -0.78
CA SER A 179 4.69 -23.00 -2.12
C SER A 179 5.27 -22.10 -3.22
N TYR A 180 5.11 -20.79 -3.11
CA TYR A 180 5.64 -19.83 -4.06
C TYR A 180 7.17 -19.80 -4.04
N THR A 181 7.80 -19.70 -2.86
CA THR A 181 9.26 -19.79 -2.71
C THR A 181 9.76 -21.12 -3.27
N SER A 182 9.11 -22.25 -2.99
CA SER A 182 9.52 -23.55 -3.52
C SER A 182 9.44 -23.62 -5.06
N ARG A 183 8.44 -22.97 -5.67
CA ARG A 183 8.34 -22.86 -7.14
C ARG A 183 9.41 -21.95 -7.72
N LEU A 184 9.68 -20.81 -7.07
CA LEU A 184 10.80 -19.95 -7.43
C LEU A 184 12.13 -20.71 -7.37
N MET A 185 12.36 -21.47 -6.29
CA MET A 185 13.56 -22.32 -6.16
C MET A 185 13.63 -23.37 -7.27
N LYS A 186 12.52 -23.88 -7.81
CA LYS A 186 12.56 -24.81 -8.96
C LYS A 186 12.97 -24.12 -10.25
N ILE A 187 12.39 -22.95 -10.54
CA ILE A 187 12.75 -22.14 -11.72
C ILE A 187 14.24 -21.73 -11.67
N GLN A 188 14.79 -21.52 -10.46
CA GLN A 188 16.21 -21.22 -10.27
C GLN A 188 17.16 -22.30 -10.80
N TYR A 189 16.77 -23.58 -10.84
CA TYR A 189 17.63 -24.66 -11.32
C TYR A 189 17.54 -24.90 -12.83
N GLU A 190 16.51 -24.37 -13.50
CA GLU A 190 16.26 -24.62 -14.94
C GLU A 190 16.77 -23.48 -15.84
N GLU A 191 16.86 -22.24 -15.34
CA GLU A 191 17.35 -21.07 -16.10
C GLU A 191 18.52 -20.39 -15.37
N VAL A 192 19.71 -20.97 -15.47
CA VAL A 192 20.97 -20.31 -15.12
C VAL A 192 21.41 -19.52 -16.35
N ALA A 193 21.82 -18.25 -16.17
CA ALA A 193 22.35 -17.44 -17.26
C ALA A 193 23.59 -18.13 -17.84
N GLU A 194 23.52 -18.53 -19.11
CA GLU A 194 24.64 -19.17 -19.80
C GLU A 194 25.56 -18.10 -20.39
N LYS A 195 26.76 -18.49 -20.84
CA LYS A 195 27.74 -17.53 -21.40
C LYS A 195 27.18 -16.72 -22.57
N ASP A 196 26.18 -17.25 -23.28
CA ASP A 196 25.52 -16.62 -24.42
C ASP A 196 24.54 -15.50 -24.01
N ASP A 197 24.22 -15.37 -22.71
CA ASP A 197 23.31 -14.35 -22.17
C ASP A 197 24.02 -13.06 -21.70
N LEU A 198 25.34 -12.99 -21.86
CA LEU A 198 26.15 -11.87 -21.36
C LEU A 198 26.26 -10.74 -22.39
N MET A 199 26.35 -9.50 -21.90
CA MET A 199 26.39 -8.31 -22.77
C MET A 199 27.52 -8.32 -23.80
N GLY A 200 28.65 -8.97 -23.51
CA GLY A 200 29.83 -9.04 -24.38
C GLY A 200 29.84 -10.15 -25.44
N VAL A 201 28.75 -10.90 -25.63
CA VAL A 201 28.65 -11.95 -26.66
C VAL A 201 27.92 -11.43 -27.90
N GLU A 202 28.43 -11.79 -29.09
CA GLU A 202 27.85 -11.44 -30.40
C GLU A 202 26.43 -12.03 -30.57
N ASP A 203 25.56 -11.30 -31.29
CA ASP A 203 24.15 -11.67 -31.51
C ASP A 203 24.00 -13.00 -32.27
N THR A 204 23.95 -14.11 -31.55
CA THR A 204 23.17 -15.28 -32.00
C THR A 204 21.76 -15.12 -31.47
N ALA A 205 20.85 -14.70 -32.35
CA ALA A 205 19.44 -14.48 -32.05
C ALA A 205 18.82 -15.64 -31.24
N LYS A 206 18.71 -15.47 -29.92
CA LYS A 206 17.78 -16.18 -29.03
C LYS A 206 17.80 -15.54 -27.64
N LYS A 207 16.59 -15.11 -27.24
CA LYS A 207 16.13 -14.69 -25.90
C LYS A 207 16.50 -13.27 -25.42
N ASP A 208 15.47 -12.42 -25.41
CA ASP A 208 15.43 -11.18 -24.63
C ASP A 208 15.44 -11.48 -23.12
N ILE A 209 16.62 -11.38 -22.50
CA ILE A 209 16.88 -11.54 -21.06
C ILE A 209 16.23 -10.42 -20.22
N LEU A 210 15.83 -9.32 -20.87
CA LEU A 210 15.26 -8.11 -20.26
C LEU A 210 13.94 -8.37 -19.51
N GLY A 211 13.26 -9.50 -19.74
CA GLY A 211 12.02 -9.86 -19.03
C GLY A 211 12.21 -10.34 -17.58
N LEU A 212 13.33 -11.01 -17.27
CA LEU A 212 13.53 -11.68 -15.97
C LEU A 212 14.00 -10.73 -14.87
N CYS A 213 14.90 -9.79 -15.18
CA CYS A 213 15.41 -8.82 -14.19
C CYS A 213 14.34 -7.80 -13.77
N VAL A 214 13.51 -7.34 -14.72
CA VAL A 214 12.39 -6.42 -14.45
C VAL A 214 11.31 -7.10 -13.60
N GLY A 215 11.13 -8.42 -13.75
CA GLY A 215 10.21 -9.23 -12.94
C GLY A 215 10.63 -9.35 -11.47
N MET A 216 11.92 -9.56 -11.20
CA MET A 216 12.45 -9.72 -9.84
C MET A 216 12.33 -8.44 -9.00
N MET A 217 12.51 -7.26 -9.58
CA MET A 217 12.36 -5.98 -8.84
C MET A 217 10.91 -5.48 -8.75
N ARG A 218 10.02 -5.86 -9.69
CA ARG A 218 8.57 -5.57 -9.56
C ARG A 218 7.92 -6.21 -8.34
N MET A 219 8.56 -7.21 -7.72
CA MET A 219 8.06 -7.88 -6.52
C MET A 219 8.18 -7.02 -5.24
N GLY A 220 9.00 -5.96 -5.25
CA GLY A 220 9.04 -4.95 -4.17
C GLY A 220 7.82 -4.01 -4.13
N ARG A 221 6.91 -4.09 -5.11
CA ARG A 221 5.77 -3.17 -5.29
C ARG A 221 4.64 -3.33 -4.26
N VAL A 222 4.73 -4.24 -3.29
CA VAL A 222 3.65 -4.50 -2.30
C VAL A 222 3.81 -3.68 -0.99
N ARG A 223 4.36 -2.47 -1.05
CA ARG A 223 4.40 -1.55 0.12
C ARG A 223 3.81 -0.16 -0.09
N GLY A 224 3.22 0.16 -1.24
CA GLY A 224 2.87 1.55 -1.58
C GLY A 224 1.42 1.82 -2.01
N GLY A 225 0.46 0.98 -1.64
CA GLY A 225 -0.96 1.27 -1.87
C GLY A 225 -1.69 1.42 -0.53
N ASP A 226 -2.55 2.43 -0.40
CA ASP A 226 -3.40 2.81 0.75
C ASP A 226 -4.20 1.67 1.44
N TRP A 227 -4.10 0.45 0.94
CA TRP A 227 -4.53 -0.79 1.60
C TRP A 227 -3.62 -1.18 2.79
N GLY A 228 -2.43 -0.58 2.92
CA GLY A 228 -1.44 -0.89 3.95
C GLY A 228 -1.93 -0.61 5.38
N HIS A 229 -2.60 0.52 5.64
CA HIS A 229 -2.89 0.92 7.02
C HIS A 229 -3.86 0.00 7.76
N LEU A 230 -4.73 -0.73 7.06
CA LEU A 230 -5.69 -1.64 7.71
C LEU A 230 -5.21 -3.10 7.77
N VAL A 231 -4.30 -3.52 6.88
CA VAL A 231 -3.78 -4.89 6.83
C VAL A 231 -2.48 -5.06 7.64
N ILE A 232 -1.68 -3.98 7.78
CA ILE A 232 -0.39 -3.98 8.51
C ILE A 232 -0.57 -4.20 10.02
N THR A 233 -1.75 -3.96 10.59
CA THR A 233 -1.97 -4.08 12.04
C THR A 233 -2.20 -5.51 12.53
N LEU A 234 -2.44 -6.50 11.65
CA LEU A 234 -2.81 -7.87 12.09
C LEU A 234 -1.94 -9.03 11.58
N THR A 235 -1.03 -8.84 10.60
CA THR A 235 -0.05 -9.90 10.21
C THR A 235 1.31 -9.36 9.69
N PRO A 236 2.03 -8.50 10.43
CA PRO A 236 3.29 -7.91 9.94
C PRO A 236 4.49 -8.89 9.93
N VAL A 237 4.57 -9.83 10.87
CA VAL A 237 5.79 -10.66 11.04
C VAL A 237 5.97 -11.66 9.91
N ILE A 238 4.91 -12.35 9.50
CA ILE A 238 5.00 -13.42 8.48
C ILE A 238 5.25 -12.84 7.10
N ALA A 239 4.57 -11.74 6.76
CA ALA A 239 4.83 -11.02 5.52
C ALA A 239 6.26 -10.50 5.48
N ARG A 240 6.75 -9.89 6.57
CA ARG A 240 8.14 -9.40 6.67
C ARG A 240 9.16 -10.53 6.50
N VAL A 241 9.04 -11.61 7.27
CA VAL A 241 9.95 -12.77 7.19
C VAL A 241 9.96 -13.36 5.78
N TYR A 242 8.80 -13.45 5.12
CA TYR A 242 8.73 -13.92 3.74
C TYR A 242 9.46 -13.01 2.75
N TRP A 243 9.22 -11.69 2.83
CA TRP A 243 9.88 -10.73 1.96
C TRP A 243 11.40 -10.68 2.21
N ASP A 244 11.83 -10.76 3.46
CA ASP A 244 13.25 -10.83 3.82
C ASP A 244 13.88 -12.11 3.25
N THR A 245 13.21 -13.27 3.37
CA THR A 245 13.66 -14.54 2.77
C THR A 245 13.75 -14.44 1.24
N LEU A 246 12.76 -13.82 0.58
CA LEU A 246 12.81 -13.61 -0.86
C LEU A 246 13.96 -12.70 -1.27
N LEU A 247 14.19 -11.62 -0.53
CA LEU A 247 15.30 -10.70 -0.81
C LEU A 247 16.65 -11.40 -0.62
N GLU A 248 16.82 -12.22 0.42
CA GLU A 248 18.01 -13.04 0.63
C GLU A 248 18.28 -14.02 -0.52
N ILE A 249 17.23 -14.50 -1.19
CA ILE A 249 17.35 -15.41 -2.33
C ILE A 249 17.62 -14.64 -3.64
N LEU A 250 16.93 -13.53 -3.88
CA LEU A 250 16.97 -12.81 -5.15
C LEU A 250 18.17 -11.85 -5.24
N TRP A 251 18.58 -11.24 -4.12
CA TRP A 251 19.61 -10.22 -4.09
C TRP A 251 21.00 -10.75 -4.51
N PRO A 252 21.52 -11.85 -3.95
CA PRO A 252 22.82 -12.38 -4.37
C PRO A 252 22.86 -12.78 -5.85
N ARG A 253 21.71 -13.16 -6.44
CA ARG A 253 21.61 -13.48 -7.86
C ARG A 253 21.66 -12.23 -8.73
N PHE A 254 20.96 -11.18 -8.34
CA PHE A 254 21.03 -9.90 -9.03
C PHE A 254 22.46 -9.36 -9.05
N GLU A 255 23.14 -9.41 -7.89
CA GLU A 255 24.54 -9.04 -7.73
C GLU A 255 25.44 -9.90 -8.63
N HIS A 256 25.29 -11.23 -8.58
CA HIS A 256 26.09 -12.14 -9.40
C HIS A 256 25.90 -11.93 -10.91
N ILE A 257 24.66 -11.71 -11.38
CA ILE A 257 24.39 -11.46 -12.82
C ILE A 257 25.03 -10.14 -13.27
N LEU A 258 24.98 -9.10 -12.43
CA LEU A 258 25.65 -7.84 -12.71
C LEU A 258 27.17 -8.02 -12.74
N GLU A 259 27.75 -8.72 -11.77
CA GLU A 259 29.18 -9.04 -11.75
C GLU A 259 29.62 -9.82 -12.99
N LEU A 260 28.85 -10.82 -13.43
CA LEU A 260 29.14 -11.57 -14.64
C LEU A 260 29.12 -10.68 -15.89
N ASN A 261 28.19 -9.73 -15.96
CA ASN A 261 28.13 -8.76 -17.05
C ASN A 261 29.31 -7.79 -17.04
N ILE A 262 29.71 -7.31 -15.85
CA ILE A 262 30.90 -6.47 -15.66
C ILE A 262 32.14 -7.24 -16.14
N GLN A 263 32.32 -8.49 -15.69
CA GLN A 263 33.42 -9.36 -16.12
C GLN A 263 33.39 -9.67 -17.61
N SER A 264 32.20 -9.83 -18.19
CA SER A 264 32.04 -10.07 -19.63
C SER A 264 32.59 -8.92 -20.45
N ILE A 265 32.25 -7.68 -20.10
CA ILE A 265 32.73 -6.47 -20.80
C ILE A 265 34.23 -6.26 -20.54
N GLN A 266 34.69 -6.52 -19.32
CA GLN A 266 36.10 -6.39 -18.96
C GLN A 266 36.98 -7.36 -19.78
N SER A 267 36.53 -8.61 -19.94
CA SER A 267 37.26 -9.66 -20.66
C SER A 267 37.05 -9.66 -22.17
N THR A 268 36.19 -8.78 -22.71
CA THR A 268 36.01 -8.62 -24.15
C THR A 268 37.30 -8.13 -24.81
N ASP A 269 37.75 -8.87 -25.82
CA ASP A 269 38.92 -8.55 -26.62
C ASP A 269 38.48 -7.76 -27.88
N PRO A 270 38.93 -6.49 -28.05
CA PRO A 270 38.56 -5.66 -29.19
C PRO A 270 38.82 -6.32 -30.56
N GLN A 271 39.85 -7.17 -30.65
CA GLN A 271 40.25 -7.83 -31.90
C GLN A 271 39.31 -8.97 -32.32
N LYS A 272 38.49 -9.45 -31.38
CA LYS A 272 37.54 -10.56 -31.61
C LYS A 272 36.13 -10.07 -31.97
N LEU A 273 35.91 -8.76 -32.03
CA LEU A 273 34.60 -8.13 -32.26
C LEU A 273 34.22 -7.98 -33.76
N GLY A 274 34.97 -8.64 -34.65
CA GLY A 274 34.73 -8.57 -36.09
C GLY A 274 35.12 -7.21 -36.70
N PHE A 275 34.37 -6.76 -37.71
CA PHE A 275 34.64 -5.51 -38.41
C PHE A 275 34.24 -4.30 -37.57
N LEU A 276 35.23 -3.50 -37.16
CA LEU A 276 35.03 -2.26 -36.42
C LEU A 276 34.79 -1.09 -37.39
N ASP A 277 33.71 -0.34 -37.16
CA ASP A 277 33.40 0.93 -37.84
C ASP A 277 33.24 2.03 -36.78
N THR A 278 33.27 3.28 -37.21
CA THR A 278 33.01 4.50 -36.44
C THR A 278 31.61 4.60 -35.82
N ARG A 279 30.71 3.66 -36.13
CA ARG A 279 29.34 3.61 -35.59
C ARG A 279 29.31 3.21 -34.11
N PRO A 280 28.24 3.55 -33.37
CA PRO A 280 28.06 3.07 -32.01
C PRO A 280 28.10 1.55 -31.93
N HIS A 281 28.86 1.01 -30.99
CA HIS A 281 28.98 -0.43 -30.78
C HIS A 281 27.69 -0.99 -30.14
N TYR A 282 27.34 -2.25 -30.42
CA TYR A 282 26.13 -2.85 -29.86
C TYR A 282 26.20 -2.98 -28.32
N ILE A 283 27.40 -3.22 -27.77
CA ILE A 283 27.63 -3.34 -26.31
C ILE A 283 27.28 -2.03 -25.57
N THR A 284 27.67 -0.87 -26.12
CA THR A 284 27.35 0.43 -25.50
C THR A 284 25.84 0.68 -25.52
N ARG A 285 25.14 0.22 -26.56
CA ARG A 285 23.68 0.31 -26.65
C ARG A 285 22.99 -0.57 -25.61
N ARG A 286 23.42 -1.84 -25.50
CA ARG A 286 22.91 -2.78 -24.50
C ARG A 286 23.11 -2.25 -23.08
N TYR A 287 24.28 -1.69 -22.80
CA TYR A 287 24.55 -1.02 -21.53
C TYR A 287 23.56 0.11 -21.25
N ALA A 288 23.36 1.04 -22.20
CA ALA A 288 22.49 2.19 -21.98
C ALA A 288 21.02 1.77 -21.79
N GLU A 289 20.53 0.81 -22.58
CA GLU A 289 19.16 0.28 -22.45
C GLU A 289 18.96 -0.47 -21.12
N PHE A 290 19.96 -1.20 -20.65
CA PHE A 290 19.92 -1.95 -19.40
C PHE A 290 20.04 -1.04 -18.18
N SER A 291 21.03 -0.13 -18.16
CA SER A 291 21.25 0.80 -17.07
C SER A 291 20.04 1.72 -16.88
N SER A 292 19.51 2.30 -17.97
CA SER A 292 18.28 3.12 -17.90
C SER A 292 17.08 2.36 -17.33
N ALA A 293 16.91 1.08 -17.69
CA ALA A 293 15.83 0.26 -17.16
C ALA A 293 15.98 0.04 -15.64
N ILE A 294 17.19 -0.26 -15.16
CA ILE A 294 17.44 -0.46 -13.71
C ILE A 294 17.27 0.85 -12.95
N VAL A 295 17.81 1.96 -13.46
CA VAL A 295 17.69 3.28 -12.83
C VAL A 295 16.21 3.69 -12.72
N SER A 296 15.40 3.46 -13.75
CA SER A 296 13.96 3.75 -13.71
C SER A 296 13.23 2.98 -12.59
N ILE A 297 13.67 1.75 -12.29
CA ILE A 297 13.11 0.94 -11.21
C ILE A 297 13.63 1.44 -9.85
N ASN A 298 14.92 1.76 -9.77
CA ASN A 298 15.60 2.17 -8.55
C ASN A 298 15.15 3.56 -8.05
N GLN A 299 14.62 4.42 -8.93
CA GLN A 299 13.99 5.69 -8.55
C GLN A 299 12.84 5.52 -7.54
N THR A 300 12.13 4.37 -7.59
CA THR A 300 11.02 4.10 -6.68
C THR A 300 11.49 3.65 -5.29
N PHE A 301 12.63 2.96 -5.23
CA PHE A 301 13.21 2.40 -4.00
C PHE A 301 14.74 2.45 -4.07
N PRO A 302 15.37 3.59 -3.69
CA PRO A 302 16.80 3.76 -3.87
C PRO A 302 17.58 2.75 -3.04
N ASN A 303 18.45 2.00 -3.72
CA ASN A 303 19.36 1.04 -3.11
C ASN A 303 20.82 1.39 -3.48
N GLU A 304 21.63 1.69 -2.46
CA GLU A 304 23.03 2.07 -2.62
C GLU A 304 23.88 0.99 -3.29
N LYS A 305 23.59 -0.30 -3.02
CA LYS A 305 24.31 -1.41 -3.64
C LYS A 305 24.04 -1.49 -5.14
N THR A 306 22.81 -1.23 -5.57
CA THR A 306 22.47 -1.17 -7.01
C THR A 306 23.24 -0.04 -7.68
N HIS A 307 23.30 1.16 -7.06
CA HIS A 307 24.08 2.28 -7.59
C HIS A 307 25.58 1.97 -7.66
N ALA A 308 26.13 1.26 -6.68
CA ALA A 308 27.53 0.85 -6.70
C ALA A 308 27.84 -0.12 -7.86
N LEU A 309 26.98 -1.11 -8.10
CA LEU A 309 27.14 -2.06 -9.21
C LEU A 309 26.98 -1.39 -10.58
N LEU A 310 26.01 -0.49 -10.74
CA LEU A 310 25.84 0.29 -11.98
C LEU A 310 27.04 1.20 -12.23
N GLY A 311 27.59 1.84 -11.19
CA GLY A 311 28.82 2.63 -11.31
C GLY A 311 30.04 1.81 -11.74
N GLN A 312 30.19 0.58 -11.22
CA GLN A 312 31.25 -0.33 -11.69
C GLN A 312 31.07 -0.72 -13.15
N LEU A 313 29.83 -1.02 -13.56
CA LEU A 313 29.49 -1.34 -14.93
C LEU A 313 29.78 -0.17 -15.88
N GLN A 314 29.46 1.06 -15.47
CA GLN A 314 29.78 2.27 -16.22
C GLN A 314 31.28 2.39 -16.51
N VAL A 315 32.11 2.25 -15.47
CA VAL A 315 33.57 2.35 -15.61
C VAL A 315 34.13 1.30 -16.56
N GLU A 316 33.66 0.06 -16.50
CA GLU A 316 34.10 -0.98 -17.42
C GLU A 316 33.65 -0.72 -18.87
N VAL A 317 32.47 -0.14 -19.08
CA VAL A 317 32.00 0.26 -20.42
C VAL A 317 32.85 1.41 -20.97
N GLU A 318 33.18 2.42 -20.15
CA GLU A 318 34.08 3.50 -20.55
C GLU A 318 35.47 2.96 -20.96
N ASN A 319 36.04 2.06 -20.15
CA ASN A 319 37.30 1.39 -20.46
C ASN A 319 37.20 0.54 -21.74
N PHE A 320 36.10 -0.17 -21.94
CA PHE A 320 35.85 -0.93 -23.16
C PHE A 320 35.83 -0.03 -24.40
N VAL A 321 35.09 1.08 -24.37
CA VAL A 321 35.00 2.02 -25.49
C VAL A 321 36.36 2.62 -25.83
N LEU A 322 37.17 2.95 -24.83
CA LEU A 322 38.55 3.43 -25.03
C LEU A 322 39.46 2.35 -25.65
N ARG A 323 39.34 1.09 -25.20
CA ARG A 323 40.11 -0.03 -25.78
C ARG A 323 39.75 -0.26 -27.25
N VAL A 324 38.47 -0.23 -27.60
CA VAL A 324 38.03 -0.37 -29.00
C VAL A 324 38.45 0.85 -29.83
N ALA A 325 38.38 2.06 -29.27
CA ALA A 325 38.85 3.26 -29.95
C ALA A 325 40.35 3.17 -30.28
N ALA A 326 41.16 2.55 -29.44
CA ALA A 326 42.60 2.41 -29.68
C ALA A 326 42.97 1.51 -30.88
N GLU A 327 42.05 0.66 -31.35
CA GLU A 327 42.26 -0.19 -32.53
C GLU A 327 42.17 0.58 -33.86
N PHE A 328 41.58 1.79 -33.87
CA PHE A 328 41.51 2.61 -35.08
C PHE A 328 42.85 3.29 -35.38
N SER A 329 43.26 3.24 -36.65
CA SER A 329 44.56 3.74 -37.11
C SER A 329 44.71 5.26 -37.03
N SER A 330 43.61 5.99 -37.24
CA SER A 330 43.61 7.46 -37.35
C SER A 330 43.01 8.10 -36.11
N ARG A 331 43.67 9.11 -35.52
CA ARG A 331 43.14 9.87 -34.38
C ARG A 331 41.75 10.43 -34.64
N LYS A 332 41.50 10.86 -35.88
CA LYS A 332 40.19 11.31 -36.34
C LYS A 332 39.11 10.23 -36.19
N GLU A 333 39.40 9.00 -36.60
CA GLU A 333 38.45 7.87 -36.50
C GLU A 333 38.22 7.46 -35.04
N GLN A 334 39.27 7.47 -34.21
CA GLN A 334 39.15 7.25 -32.76
C GLN A 334 38.15 8.23 -32.15
N LEU A 335 38.31 9.53 -32.43
CA LEU A 335 37.44 10.57 -31.89
C LEU A 335 35.99 10.47 -32.40
N ILE A 336 35.79 10.19 -33.70
CA ILE A 336 34.44 9.98 -34.25
C ILE A 336 33.76 8.79 -33.55
N PHE A 337 34.47 7.67 -33.37
CA PHE A 337 33.94 6.51 -32.68
C PHE A 337 33.54 6.83 -31.23
N LEU A 338 34.41 7.54 -30.48
CA LEU A 338 34.12 7.96 -29.10
C LEU A 338 32.89 8.86 -29.03
N ILE A 339 32.81 9.89 -29.88
CA ILE A 339 31.69 10.82 -29.96
C ILE A 339 30.38 10.08 -30.24
N ASN A 340 30.37 9.22 -31.26
CA ASN A 340 29.16 8.47 -31.64
C ASN A 340 28.68 7.53 -30.53
N ASN A 341 29.59 6.86 -29.82
CA ASN A 341 29.22 5.98 -28.71
C ASN A 341 28.69 6.76 -27.51
N TYR A 342 29.33 7.88 -27.12
CA TYR A 342 28.86 8.69 -26.01
C TYR A 342 27.52 9.38 -26.32
N ASP A 343 27.34 9.89 -27.54
CA ASP A 343 26.07 10.50 -27.99
C ASP A 343 24.91 9.51 -27.95
N MET A 344 25.12 8.29 -28.47
CA MET A 344 24.09 7.25 -28.44
C MET A 344 23.74 6.80 -27.01
N MET A 345 24.74 6.60 -26.14
CA MET A 345 24.49 6.26 -24.74
C MET A 345 23.75 7.38 -24.00
N LEU A 346 24.14 8.64 -24.22
CA LEU A 346 23.46 9.80 -23.67
C LEU A 346 22.02 9.89 -24.15
N GLY A 347 21.76 9.71 -25.46
CA GLY A 347 20.41 9.75 -26.02
C GLY A 347 19.48 8.75 -25.32
N VAL A 348 19.93 7.50 -25.15
CA VAL A 348 19.14 6.46 -24.47
C VAL A 348 18.97 6.73 -22.97
N LEU A 349 20.00 7.23 -22.30
CA LEU A 349 19.93 7.56 -20.87
C LEU A 349 19.00 8.76 -20.62
N MET A 350 19.05 9.80 -21.45
CA MET A 350 18.21 11.00 -21.33
C MET A 350 16.73 10.74 -21.65
N GLU A 351 16.41 9.79 -22.55
CA GLU A 351 15.02 9.42 -22.84
C GLU A 351 14.28 8.79 -21.65
N ARG A 352 15.01 8.20 -20.70
CA ARG A 352 14.45 7.35 -19.63
C ARG A 352 14.85 7.75 -18.21
N ALA A 353 15.94 8.49 -18.03
CA ALA A 353 16.38 9.01 -16.74
C ALA A 353 15.86 10.42 -16.51
N VAL A 354 15.76 10.83 -15.24
CA VAL A 354 15.58 12.26 -14.89
C VAL A 354 16.86 12.99 -15.31
N GLU A 355 16.72 14.16 -15.95
CA GLU A 355 17.77 14.94 -16.60
C GLU A 355 19.01 15.27 -15.73
N GLU A 356 18.99 15.00 -14.42
CA GLU A 356 20.04 15.34 -13.44
C GLU A 356 20.74 14.10 -12.80
N SER A 357 20.81 12.97 -13.50
CA SER A 357 21.58 11.83 -12.97
C SER A 357 23.09 12.04 -13.15
N LYS A 358 23.89 11.67 -12.14
CA LYS A 358 25.37 11.74 -12.19
C LYS A 358 25.99 11.00 -13.38
N GLU A 359 25.31 9.95 -13.84
CA GLU A 359 25.72 9.14 -14.99
C GLU A 359 25.59 9.95 -16.29
N VAL A 360 24.47 10.67 -16.46
CA VAL A 360 24.24 11.57 -17.61
C VAL A 360 25.25 12.72 -17.62
N GLU A 361 25.49 13.36 -16.47
CA GLU A 361 26.50 14.41 -16.35
C GLU A 361 27.91 13.92 -16.74
N GLY A 362 28.29 12.72 -16.30
CA GLY A 362 29.59 12.11 -16.60
C GLY A 362 29.79 11.91 -18.11
N PHE A 363 28.82 11.27 -18.78
CA PHE A 363 28.91 11.08 -20.24
C PHE A 363 28.82 12.40 -21.01
N GLN A 364 28.07 13.41 -20.51
CA GLN A 364 27.98 14.73 -21.15
C GLN A 364 29.34 15.45 -21.13
N GLN A 365 30.07 15.38 -20.02
CA GLN A 365 31.42 15.92 -19.92
C GLN A 365 32.40 15.19 -20.86
N LEU A 366 32.33 13.85 -20.92
CA LEU A 366 33.15 13.05 -21.83
C LEU A 366 32.87 13.37 -23.30
N LEU A 367 31.60 13.49 -23.69
CA LEU A 367 31.19 13.88 -25.05
C LEU A 367 31.71 15.27 -25.40
N SER A 368 31.55 16.25 -24.50
CA SER A 368 32.03 17.62 -24.71
C SER A 368 33.55 17.66 -24.90
N ALA A 369 34.29 16.96 -24.05
CA ALA A 369 35.76 16.89 -24.12
C ALA A 369 36.24 16.27 -25.45
N ARG A 370 35.64 15.16 -25.90
CA ARG A 370 36.01 14.51 -27.17
C ARG A 370 35.59 15.31 -28.40
N THR A 371 34.45 16.01 -28.32
CA THR A 371 34.01 16.92 -29.37
C THR A 371 34.99 18.07 -29.55
N GLN A 372 35.44 18.69 -28.44
CA GLN A 372 36.45 19.75 -28.49
C GLN A 372 37.77 19.25 -29.09
N GLU A 373 38.24 18.08 -28.68
CA GLU A 373 39.46 17.46 -29.23
C GLU A 373 39.33 17.17 -30.72
N PHE A 374 38.16 16.71 -31.18
CA PHE A 374 37.89 16.49 -32.60
C PHE A 374 37.90 17.78 -33.41
N ILE A 375 37.33 18.86 -32.88
CA ILE A 375 37.35 20.18 -33.52
C ILE A 375 38.81 20.64 -33.69
N GLU A 376 39.64 20.50 -32.66
CA GLU A 376 41.06 20.87 -32.73
C GLU A 376 41.84 20.03 -33.75
N GLU A 377 41.61 18.73 -33.80
CA GLU A 377 42.26 17.81 -34.76
C GLU A 377 41.91 18.16 -36.22
N ILE A 378 40.67 18.58 -36.49
CA ILE A 378 40.22 18.97 -37.84
C ILE A 378 40.69 20.37 -38.22
N LEU A 379 40.71 21.32 -37.28
CA LEU A 379 41.08 22.70 -37.53
C LEU A 379 42.59 22.95 -37.51
N SER A 380 43.38 22.10 -36.85
CA SER A 380 44.83 22.25 -36.73
C SER A 380 45.57 22.20 -38.09
N PRO A 381 45.30 21.26 -39.02
CA PRO A 381 45.99 21.24 -40.31
C PRO A 381 45.71 22.48 -41.21
N PRO A 382 44.46 22.97 -41.36
CA PRO A 382 44.19 24.14 -42.21
C PRO A 382 44.35 25.50 -41.50
N PHE A 383 44.14 25.58 -40.18
CA PHE A 383 44.07 26.85 -39.44
C PHE A 383 44.99 26.91 -38.21
N GLY A 384 45.84 25.90 -37.97
CA GLY A 384 46.67 25.81 -36.77
C GLY A 384 47.56 27.03 -36.52
N GLY A 385 48.15 27.61 -37.59
CA GLY A 385 48.92 28.84 -37.48
C GLY A 385 48.09 30.06 -37.07
N MET A 386 46.86 30.17 -37.57
CA MET A 386 45.92 31.24 -37.22
C MET A 386 45.41 31.08 -35.78
N ILE A 387 45.12 29.85 -35.35
CA ILE A 387 44.71 29.54 -33.98
C ILE A 387 45.84 29.84 -32.99
N ALA A 388 47.09 29.50 -33.32
CA ALA A 388 48.25 29.81 -32.49
C ALA A 388 48.47 31.32 -32.36
N PHE A 389 48.37 32.06 -33.49
CA PHE A 389 48.47 33.51 -33.49
C PHE A 389 47.38 34.18 -32.65
N VAL A 390 46.12 33.73 -32.76
CA VAL A 390 45.02 34.26 -31.95
C VAL A 390 45.25 33.99 -30.46
N LYS A 391 45.67 32.77 -30.07
CA LYS A 391 45.98 32.44 -28.67
C LYS A 391 47.14 33.28 -28.12
N GLU A 392 48.16 33.52 -28.93
CA GLU A 392 49.30 34.37 -28.55
C GLU A 392 48.90 35.83 -28.40
N ALA A 393 48.10 36.35 -29.34
CA ALA A 393 47.58 37.71 -29.30
C ALA A 393 46.66 37.93 -28.09
N GLU A 394 45.77 36.98 -27.79
CA GLU A 394 44.90 37.01 -26.59
C GLU A 394 45.74 37.03 -25.30
N ALA A 395 46.75 36.16 -25.19
CA ALA A 395 47.63 36.12 -24.02
C ALA A 395 48.48 37.40 -23.85
N LEU A 396 48.88 38.05 -24.95
CA LEU A 396 49.59 39.34 -24.92
C LEU A 396 48.65 40.50 -24.58
N LEU A 397 47.38 40.43 -25.02
CA LEU A 397 46.33 41.39 -24.71
C LEU A 397 45.95 41.34 -23.23
N GLU A 398 45.80 40.16 -22.64
CA GLU A 398 45.61 39.96 -21.20
C GLU A 398 46.77 40.49 -20.36
N LYS A 399 48.00 40.42 -20.89
CA LYS A 399 49.21 40.96 -20.25
C LYS A 399 49.45 42.44 -20.52
N GLY A 400 48.58 43.11 -21.28
CA GLY A 400 48.71 44.53 -21.65
C GLY A 400 49.90 44.84 -22.57
N GLN A 401 50.45 43.85 -23.28
CA GLN A 401 51.65 43.95 -24.13
C GLN A 401 51.32 44.06 -25.63
N LEU A 402 50.26 44.80 -25.96
CA LEU A 402 49.75 44.88 -27.34
C LEU A 402 50.76 45.45 -28.35
N GLU A 403 51.67 46.33 -27.90
CA GLU A 403 52.71 46.95 -28.76
C GLU A 403 53.72 45.94 -29.33
N ARG A 404 53.84 44.74 -28.74
CA ARG A 404 54.73 43.68 -29.25
C ARG A 404 54.18 43.03 -30.52
N LEU A 405 52.86 43.04 -30.74
CA LEU A 405 52.23 42.51 -31.96
C LEU A 405 52.47 43.41 -33.18
N ARG A 406 52.58 44.73 -32.98
CA ARG A 406 52.89 45.71 -34.05
C ARG A 406 54.31 45.58 -34.62
N GLY A 407 55.25 45.00 -33.86
CA GLY A 407 56.62 44.81 -34.29
C GLY A 407 56.82 43.70 -35.32
N GLU A 408 55.82 42.82 -35.48
CA GLU A 408 55.88 41.66 -36.38
C GLU A 408 55.11 41.85 -37.69
N GLU A 409 54.35 42.95 -37.86
CA GLU A 409 53.63 43.27 -39.11
C GLU A 409 54.55 43.63 -40.31
N GLY A 410 55.88 43.51 -40.15
CA GLY A 410 56.89 43.98 -41.10
C GLY A 410 57.96 42.96 -41.51
N LYS A 411 57.64 41.66 -41.59
CA LYS A 411 58.50 40.66 -42.24
C LYS A 411 57.72 39.67 -43.10
#